data_AF-A0A699VJN7-F1
#
_entry.id   AF-A0A699VJN7-F1
#
_cell.length_a   1.000
_cell.length_b   1.000
_cell.length_c   1.000
_cell.angle_alpha   90.00
_cell.angle_beta   90.00
_cell.angle_gamma   90.00
#
_symmetry.space_group_name_H-M   'P 1'
#
loop_
_entity.id
_entity.type
_entity.pdbx_description
1 polymer ?
#
loop_
_entity_poly.entity_id
_entity_poly.type
_entity_poly.pdbx_seq_one_letter_code
_entity_poly.pdbx_strand_id
1 'polypeptide(L)' 'HGSRSQTVKRSRIPIIKIRWNSRRGPEFTWEREDQFQKKYPHLFTKTTPTSSATS' A
#
# COMPACT_ATOMS: atom_id res chain seq x y z
N HIS A 1 -7.57 -41.69 -9.93
CA HIS A 1 -7.11 -40.96 -8.72
C HIS A 1 -6.60 -39.59 -9.16
N GLY A 2 -7.43 -38.55 -9.10
CA GLY A 2 -7.06 -37.21 -9.57
C GLY A 2 -6.25 -36.47 -8.51
N SER A 3 -4.96 -36.22 -8.78
CA SER A 3 -4.11 -35.44 -7.89
C SER A 3 -4.51 -33.97 -7.95
N ARG A 4 -5.12 -33.45 -6.88
CA ARG A 4 -5.35 -32.01 -6.69
C ARG A 4 -3.98 -31.36 -6.45
N SER A 5 -3.39 -30.81 -7.51
CA SER A 5 -2.23 -29.94 -7.37
C SER A 5 -2.69 -28.65 -6.69
N GLN A 6 -2.40 -28.54 -5.40
CA GLN A 6 -2.75 -27.37 -4.60
C GLN A 6 -1.72 -26.29 -4.88
N THR A 7 -2.05 -25.39 -5.80
CA THR A 7 -1.22 -24.24 -6.13
C THR A 7 -1.14 -23.33 -4.90
N VAL A 8 0.05 -23.24 -4.29
CA VAL A 8 0.31 -22.24 -3.24
C VAL A 8 0.27 -20.88 -3.92
N LYS A 9 -0.86 -20.17 -3.80
CA LYS A 9 -0.96 -18.77 -4.22
C LYS A 9 0.10 -18.02 -3.42
N ARG A 10 1.14 -17.53 -4.10
CA ARG A 10 2.19 -16.66 -3.53
C ARG A 10 1.52 -15.40 -3.01
N SER A 11 1.04 -15.44 -1.77
CA SER A 11 0.53 -14.29 -1.05
C SER A 11 1.73 -13.42 -0.69
N ARG A 12 2.15 -12.56 -1.62
CA ARG A 12 3.15 -11.54 -1.36
C ARG A 12 2.45 -10.47 -0.52
N ILE A 13 2.72 -10.46 0.78
CA ILE A 13 2.22 -9.42 1.68
C ILE A 13 3.13 -8.21 1.48
N PRO A 14 2.66 -7.13 0.84
CA PRO A 14 3.48 -5.95 0.70
C PRO A 14 3.56 -5.23 2.05
N ILE A 15 4.78 -4.96 2.50
CA ILE A 15 5.05 -4.15 3.68
C ILE A 15 5.54 -2.81 3.18
N ILE A 16 4.87 -1.74 3.61
CA ILE A 16 5.24 -0.37 3.27
C ILE A 16 6.01 0.26 4.43
N LYS A 17 7.03 1.04 4.08
CA LYS A 17 7.74 1.89 5.04
C LYS A 17 7.09 3.26 5.06
N ILE A 18 6.47 3.62 6.17
CA ILE A 18 5.81 4.92 6.34
C ILE A 18 6.77 5.84 7.08
N ARG A 19 7.04 7.00 6.50
CA ARG A 19 7.77 8.09 7.17
C ARG A 19 6.75 9.05 7.78
N TRP A 20 6.78 9.17 9.10
CA TRP A 20 5.98 10.17 9.81
C TRP A 20 6.78 11.47 9.92
N ASN A 21 6.16 12.58 9.54
CA ASN A 21 6.71 13.92 9.76
C ASN A 21 6.37 14.37 11.19
N SER A 22 7.01 13.74 12.17
CA SER A 22 6.94 14.13 13.57
C SER A 22 7.93 15.26 13.86
N ARG A 23 7.54 16.23 14.71
CA ARG A 23 8.43 17.33 15.14
C ARG A 23 9.67 16.84 15.90
N ARG A 24 9.65 15.59 16.39
CA ARG A 24 10.73 14.96 17.15
C ARG A 24 11.74 14.21 16.28
N GLY A 25 11.52 14.16 14.97
CA GLY A 25 12.39 13.49 14.01
C GLY A 25 11.62 12.61 13.02
N PRO A 26 12.29 12.11 11.97
CA PRO A 26 11.68 11.18 11.04
C PRO A 26 11.49 9.82 11.70
N GLU A 27 10.26 9.49 12.05
CA GLU A 27 9.89 8.17 12.55
C GLU A 27 9.53 7.29 11.34
N PHE A 28 10.09 6.08 11.29
CA PHE A 28 9.77 5.11 10.26
C PHE A 28 9.06 3.92 10.89
N THR A 29 7.86 3.61 10.41
CA THR A 29 7.14 2.40 10.80
C THR A 29 6.99 1.47 9.60
N TRP A 30 7.03 0.17 9.86
CA TRP A 30 6.75 -0.87 8.88
C TRP A 30 5.33 -1.37 9.11
N GLU A 31 4.44 -1.05 8.19
CA GLU A 31 3.03 -1.43 8.27
C GLU A 31 2.67 -2.28 7.06
N ARG A 32 1.69 -3.18 7.24
CA ARG A 32 1.20 -3.98 6.11
C ARG A 32 0.31 -3.10 5.22
N GLU A 33 0.60 -3.11 3.93
CA GLU A 33 -0.10 -2.26 2.98
C GLU A 33 -1.60 -2.56 2.92
N ASP A 34 -2.00 -3.82 3.08
CA ASP A 34 -3.40 -4.24 3.09
C ASP A 34 -4.20 -3.63 4.24
N GLN A 35 -3.58 -3.49 5.42
CA GLN A 35 -4.21 -2.83 6.57
C GLN A 35 -4.22 -1.31 6.40
N PHE A 36 -3.13 -0.76 5.87
CA PHE A 36 -2.97 0.67 5.71
C PHE A 36 -3.89 1.23 4.62
N GLN A 37 -4.07 0.52 3.49
CA GLN A 37 -5.03 0.87 2.45
C GLN A 37 -6.48 0.87 2.97
N LYS A 38 -6.84 -0.08 3.84
CA LYS A 38 -8.18 -0.12 4.45
C LYS A 38 -8.42 1.05 5.40
N LYS A 39 -7.41 1.40 6.19
CA LYS A 39 -7.51 2.48 7.20
C LYS A 39 -7.44 3.86 6.56
N TYR A 40 -6.67 4.01 5.49
CA TYR A 40 -6.42 5.28 4.81
C TYR A 40 -6.56 5.16 3.30
N PRO A 41 -7.75 4.87 2.77
CA PRO A 41 -7.94 4.67 1.33
C PRO A 41 -7.61 5.94 0.51
N HIS A 42 -7.83 7.13 1.08
CA HIS A 42 -7.56 8.42 0.46
C HIS A 42 -6.07 8.71 0.22
N LEU A 43 -5.16 8.02 0.91
CA LEU A 43 -3.72 8.13 0.66
C LEU A 43 -3.30 7.32 -0.58
N PHE A 44 -4.13 6.36 -1.01
CA PHE A 44 -3.88 5.48 -2.16
C PHE A 44 -4.78 5.76 -3.35
N THR A 45 -5.79 6.62 -3.21
CA THR A 45 -6.51 7.16 -4.35
C THR A 45 -5.51 7.97 -5.16
N LYS A 46 -5.00 7.36 -6.24
CA LYS A 46 -4.23 8.05 -7.26
C LYS A 46 -4.98 9.32 -7.59
N THR A 47 -4.42 10.46 -7.22
CA THR A 47 -4.75 11.72 -7.85
C THR A 47 -4.49 11.47 -9.32
N THR A 48 -5.52 11.16 -10.11
CA THR A 48 -5.49 11.52 -11.52
C THR A 48 -5.06 12.98 -11.48
N PRO A 49 -3.86 13.35 -11.95
CA PRO A 49 -3.56 14.75 -12.09
C PRO A 49 -4.68 15.24 -13.00
N THR A 50 -5.62 16.00 -12.46
CA THR A 50 -6.55 16.75 -13.28
C THR A 50 -5.62 17.75 -13.95
N SER A 51 -5.11 17.34 -15.10
CA SER A 51 -4.34 18.16 -15.98
C SER A 51 -5.35 19.08 -16.63
N SER A 52 -5.91 20.00 -15.85
CA SER A 52 -6.26 21.30 -16.39
C SER A 52 -4.94 22.03 -16.61
N ALA A 53 -4.19 21.54 -17.62
CA ALA A 53 -3.16 22.31 -18.26
C ALA A 53 -3.89 23.46 -18.95
N THR A 54 -3.84 24.63 -18.33
CA THR A 54 -4.19 25.89 -18.96
C THR A 54 -3.22 26.12 -20.10
N SER A 55 -3.69 25.99 -21.33
CA SER A 55 -3.38 26.89 -22.44
C SER A 55 -4.40 26.72 -23.55
#